data_AF-A0A916XU90-F1
#
_entry.id   AF-A0A916XU90-F1
#
_cell.length_a   1.000
_cell.length_b   1.000
_cell.length_c   1.000
_cell.angle_alpha   90.00
_cell.angle_beta   90.00
_cell.angle_gamma   90.00
#
_symmetry.space_group_name_H-M   'P 1'
#
loop_
_entity.id
_entity.type
_entity.pdbx_description
1 polymer ?
#
loop_
_entity_poly.entity_id
_entity_poly.type
_entity_poly.pdbx_seq_one_letter_code
_entity_poly.pdbx_strand_id
1 'polypeptide(L)' 'MRRNLVALGVGLIALTAGAVTFRTAQARRQVEPTGRFLTVDGVRLHNAAFGSGEPIVLLQGNGSLIQEFLSSGLVHYAM' A
#
# COMPACT_ATOMS: atom_id res chain seq x y z
N MET A 1 39.74 -1.49 -16.83
CA MET A 1 38.89 -0.31 -16.58
C MET A 1 37.39 -0.60 -16.78
N ARG A 2 36.92 -1.02 -17.96
CA ARG A 2 35.47 -1.30 -18.23
C ARG A 2 34.82 -2.32 -17.28
N ARG A 3 35.52 -3.37 -16.89
CA ARG A 3 35.01 -4.42 -15.97
C ARG A 3 34.74 -3.90 -14.55
N ASN A 4 35.55 -2.95 -14.07
CA ASN A 4 35.38 -2.34 -12.75
C ASN A 4 34.19 -1.37 -12.74
N LEU A 5 33.97 -0.65 -13.86
CA LEU A 5 32.80 0.22 -14.02
C LEU A 5 31.49 -0.59 -14.04
N VAL A 6 31.47 -1.74 -14.71
CA VAL A 6 30.30 -2.65 -14.68
C VAL A 6 30.08 -3.19 -13.27
N ALA A 7 31.13 -3.64 -12.58
CA ALA A 7 31.01 -4.14 -11.20
C ALA A 7 30.50 -3.07 -10.23
N LEU A 8 30.98 -1.82 -10.35
CA LEU A 8 30.49 -0.68 -9.57
C LEU A 8 29.02 -0.39 -9.87
N GLY A 9 28.62 -0.40 -11.14
CA GLY A 9 27.23 -0.18 -11.55
C GLY A 9 26.28 -1.23 -10.98
N VAL A 10 26.65 -2.51 -11.07
CA VAL A 10 25.88 -3.62 -10.48
C VAL A 10 25.81 -3.49 -8.96
N GLY A 11 26.91 -3.14 -8.30
CA GLY A 11 26.95 -2.91 -6.86
C GLY A 11 25.99 -1.81 -6.41
N LEU A 12 25.95 -0.68 -7.11
CA LEU A 12 25.02 0.42 -6.82
C LEU A 12 23.54 0.04 -7.01
N ILE A 13 23.22 -0.72 -8.07
CA ILE A 13 21.86 -1.22 -8.30
C ILE A 13 21.44 -2.17 -7.17
N ALA A 14 22.31 -3.10 -6.78
CA ALA A 14 22.03 -4.04 -5.71
C ALA A 14 21.79 -3.33 -4.37
N LEU A 15 22.61 -2.32 -4.04
CA LEU A 15 22.46 -1.53 -2.82
C LEU A 15 21.14 -0.76 -2.80
N THR A 16 20.75 -0.12 -3.90
CA THR A 16 19.50 0.64 -3.97
C THR A 16 18.28 -0.28 -3.92
N ALA A 17 18.29 -1.41 -4.63
CA ALA A 17 17.23 -2.41 -4.55
C ALA A 17 17.09 -2.99 -3.13
N GLY A 18 18.21 -3.27 -2.46
CA GLY A 18 18.24 -3.71 -1.06
C GLY A 18 17.64 -2.67 -0.11
N ALA A 19 17.99 -1.39 -0.29
CA ALA A 19 17.45 -0.31 0.53
C ALA A 19 15.93 -0.13 0.33
N VAL A 20 15.45 -0.19 -0.91
CA VAL A 20 14.00 -0.10 -1.23
C VAL A 20 13.24 -1.25 -0.59
N THR A 21 13.69 -2.50 -0.78
CA THR A 21 13.02 -3.69 -0.22
C THR A 21 12.98 -3.66 1.30
N PHE A 22 14.09 -3.27 1.95
CA PHE A 22 14.16 -3.10 3.39
C PHE A 22 13.16 -2.05 3.90
N ARG A 23 13.11 -0.88 3.26
CA ARG A 23 12.18 0.21 3.64
C ARG A 23 10.72 -0.19 3.41
N THR A 24 10.40 -0.89 2.32
CA THR A 24 9.05 -1.41 2.08
C THR A 24 8.64 -2.42 3.15
N ALA A 25 9.54 -3.33 3.55
CA ALA A 25 9.27 -4.30 4.60
C ALA A 25 9.05 -3.61 5.96
N GLN A 26 9.84 -2.59 6.27
CA GLN A 26 9.68 -1.78 7.48
C GLN A 26 8.32 -1.04 7.48
N ALA A 27 7.97 -0.38 6.37
CA ALA A 27 6.69 0.32 6.26
C ALA A 27 5.48 -0.62 6.41
N ARG A 28 5.53 -1.82 5.83
CA ARG A 28 4.48 -2.84 5.98
C ARG A 28 4.29 -3.30 7.44
N ARG A 29 5.34 -3.26 8.26
CA ARG A 29 5.26 -3.59 9.69
C ARG A 29 4.69 -2.46 10.54
N GLN A 30 4.83 -1.22 10.08
CA GLN A 30 4.36 -0.04 10.80
C GLN A 30 2.90 0.28 10.52
N VAL A 31 2.37 -0.15 9.38
CA VAL A 31 0.98 0.08 8.97
C VAL A 31 0.16 -1.18 9.19
N GLU A 32 -0.73 -1.15 10.17
CA GLU A 32 -1.73 -2.19 10.36
C GLU A 32 -2.88 -2.01 9.34
N PRO A 33 -3.32 -3.07 8.63
CA PRO A 33 -4.45 -2.98 7.72
C PRO A 33 -5.72 -2.58 8.46
N THR A 34 -6.27 -1.41 8.16
CA THR A 34 -7.53 -0.95 8.74
C THR A 34 -8.72 -1.63 8.07
N GLY A 35 -9.55 -2.32 8.85
CA GLY A 35 -10.80 -2.91 8.39
C GLY A 35 -10.81 -4.43 8.41
N ARG A 36 -11.41 -5.05 7.40
CA ARG A 36 -11.63 -6.49 7.29
C ARG A 36 -11.20 -6.99 5.90
N PHE A 37 -10.94 -8.28 5.81
CA PHE A 37 -10.80 -8.96 4.54
C PHE A 37 -12.08 -9.74 4.23
N LEU A 38 -12.54 -9.65 2.98
CA LEU A 38 -13.63 -10.45 2.44
C LEU A 38 -13.12 -11.26 1.24
N THR A 39 -13.64 -12.47 1.04
CA THR A 39 -13.27 -13.31 -0.09
C THR A 39 -14.42 -13.32 -1.09
N VAL A 40 -14.15 -12.91 -2.32
CA VAL A 40 -15.11 -12.92 -3.43
C VAL A 40 -14.45 -13.66 -4.58
N ASP A 41 -15.09 -14.72 -5.07
CA ASP A 41 -14.59 -15.56 -6.17
C ASP A 41 -13.13 -16.02 -6.00
N GLY A 42 -12.76 -16.36 -4.76
CA GLY A 42 -11.39 -16.77 -4.40
C GLY A 42 -10.37 -15.63 -4.24
N VAL A 43 -10.76 -14.38 -4.50
CA VAL A 43 -9.92 -13.20 -4.32
C VAL A 43 -10.16 -12.60 -2.93
N ARG A 44 -9.08 -12.37 -2.19
CA ARG A 44 -9.12 -11.75 -0.86
C ARG A 44 -9.03 -10.23 -0.97
N LEU A 45 -10.16 -9.55 -0.79
CA LEU A 45 -10.31 -8.10 -0.86
C LEU A 45 -10.22 -7.45 0.52
N HIS A 46 -9.41 -6.40 0.66
CA HIS A 46 -9.35 -5.57 1.87
C HIS A 46 -10.39 -4.44 1.79
N ASN A 47 -11.19 -4.25 2.83
CA ASN A 47 -12.21 -3.21 2.92
C ASN A 47 -12.31 -2.66 4.35
N ALA A 48 -12.80 -1.43 4.49
CA ALA A 48 -13.24 -0.90 5.77
C ALA A 48 -14.67 -0.37 5.63
N ALA A 49 -15.54 -0.69 6.59
CA ALA A 49 -16.93 -0.29 6.61
C ALA A 49 -17.22 0.45 7.92
N PHE A 50 -18.01 1.51 7.84
CA PHE A 50 -18.35 2.40 8.95
C PHE A 50 -19.84 2.77 8.89
N GLY A 51 -20.44 3.04 10.05
CA GLY A 51 -21.86 3.41 10.13
C GLY A 51 -22.83 2.27 9.79
N SER A 52 -24.11 2.62 9.63
CA SER A 52 -25.19 1.66 9.38
C SER A 52 -26.33 2.21 8.49
N GLY A 53 -26.08 3.31 7.76
CA GLY A 53 -27.04 3.94 6.85
C GLY A 53 -27.00 3.40 5.42
N GLU A 54 -27.53 4.18 4.47
CA GLU A 54 -27.42 3.87 3.03
C GLU A 54 -25.95 3.78 2.62
N PRO A 55 -25.50 2.68 1.99
CA PRO A 55 -24.08 2.45 1.76
C PRO A 55 -23.51 3.35 0.66
N ILE A 56 -22.41 4.04 0.97
CA ILE A 56 -21.55 4.72 0.00
C ILE A 56 -20.29 3.88 -0.21
N VAL A 57 -20.06 3.45 -1.45
CA VAL A 57 -18.90 2.62 -1.82
C VAL A 57 -17.81 3.50 -2.45
N LEU A 58 -16.66 3.59 -1.78
CA LEU A 58 -15.50 4.33 -2.26
C LEU A 58 -14.50 3.36 -2.89
N LEU A 59 -14.19 3.57 -4.17
CA LEU A 59 -13.26 2.74 -4.92
C LEU A 59 -11.93 3.48 -5.09
N GLN A 60 -10.86 2.85 -4.61
CA GLN A 60 -9.49 3.36 -4.76
C GLN A 60 -8.97 3.13 -6.19
N GLY A 61 -8.21 4.11 -6.70
CA GLY A 61 -7.48 3.99 -7.96
C GLY A 61 -6.19 3.18 -7.85
N ASN A 62 -5.52 2.96 -8.98
CA ASN A 62 -4.24 2.25 -8.99
C ASN A 62 -3.17 3.03 -8.21
N GLY A 63 -2.52 2.36 -7.26
CA GLY A 63 -1.51 2.96 -6.38
C GLY A 63 -2.06 3.76 -5.20
N SER A 64 -3.38 3.97 -5.12
CA SER A 64 -4.00 4.61 -3.95
C SER A 64 -4.16 3.64 -2.78
N LEU A 65 -4.25 4.21 -1.59
CA LEU A 65 -4.53 3.49 -0.35
C LEU A 65 -5.86 3.92 0.26
N ILE A 66 -6.51 3.02 1.00
CA ILE A 66 -7.74 3.34 1.76
C ILE A 66 -7.54 4.50 2.74
N GLN A 67 -6.31 4.70 3.24
CA GLN A 67 -5.92 5.80 4.10
C GLN A 67 -6.11 7.18 3.46
N GLU A 68 -6.08 7.29 2.13
CA GLU A 68 -6.36 8.57 1.44
C GLU A 68 -7.81 9.02 1.69
N PHE A 69 -8.78 8.09 1.66
CA PHE A 69 -10.16 8.42 2.01
C PHE A 69 -10.31 8.76 3.49
N LEU A 70 -9.66 8.00 4.38
CA LEU A 70 -9.73 8.24 5.82
C LEU A 70 -9.14 9.60 6.22
N SER A 71 -8.01 9.97 5.62
CA SER A 71 -7.31 11.24 5.91
C SER A 71 -7.97 12.46 5.25
N SER A 72 -8.72 12.28 4.15
CA SER A 72 -9.44 13.38 3.48
C SER A 72 -10.61 13.96 4.30
N GLY A 73 -11.08 13.24 5.32
CA GLY A 73 -12.30 13.58 6.05
C GLY A 73 -13.61 13.16 5.34
N LEU A 74 -13.55 12.68 4.09
CA LEU A 74 -14.73 12.26 3.33
C LEU A 74 -15.54 11.19 4.06
N VAL A 75 -14.85 10.21 4.66
CA VAL A 75 -15.50 9.17 5.45
C VAL A 75 -16.22 9.75 6.67
N HIS A 76 -15.65 10.77 7.32
CA HIS A 76 -16.30 11.45 8.45
C HIS A 76 -17.54 12.24 8.03
N TYR A 77 -17.53 12.88 6.87
CA TYR A 77 -18.71 13.60 6.34
C TYR A 77 -19.86 12.66 5.91
N ALA A 78 -19.55 11.39 5.62
CA ALA A 78 -20.51 10.41 5.12
C ALA A 78 -21.13 9.53 6.23
N MET A 79 -20.63 9.62 7.48
CA MET A 79 -21.23 8.98 8.66
C MET A 79 -22.33 9.83 9.26
#